data_AF-A0AAD4BN11-F1
#
_entry.id   AF-A0AAD4BN11-F1
#
_cell.length_a   1.000
_cell.length_b   1.000
_cell.length_c   1.000
_cell.angle_alpha   90.00
_cell.angle_beta   90.00
_cell.angle_gamma   90.00
#
_symmetry.space_group_name_H-M   'P 1'
#
loop_
_entity.id
_entity.type
_entity.pdbx_description
1 polymer ?
#
loop_
_entity_poly.entity_id
_entity_poly.type
_entity_poly.pdbx_seq_one_letter_code
_entity_poly.pdbx_strand_id
1 'polypeptide(L)'
;MSSLYDLVGPVLPQALRLARYQASATLPQNVDDIQSENDTVNKTPSREEERLLLSNASVMTALEDLFSWSEKDRTCRTSKLSRVESVRFQRAMYRIWLMSVLFGPRRFAPQPADEIRESELRKSWKDQKYFLQPFSSQELFQIDRLTKFLIWTAQWAVTAEEIGLKGTPSRGLYNYTGLFLFAGPHAILRCYEDVTTTHLPAEYIGDDGPYTKLIDQALSEIVQERQVTVPYGYQHVGFILDDIHGEHDRCRHCGSNGAPCIRMSWEGKLPDLYNETNWDHLKGRLNRDFFLPMNLSLNLVERQPTQALSGDWSRLLHEMFACRRDDYIQWSKEDWICINCWFTFFRDTMWRWRLFQKNKAGEHIEEDCRYGYNCKEQCHESGLAHARQFNVGRSFIV
;
A
#
# COMPACT_ATOMS: atom_id res chain seq x y z
N MET A 1 -29.37 -6.77 20.26
CA MET A 1 -28.94 -5.44 19.78
C MET A 1 -27.90 -4.77 20.67
N SER A 2 -28.08 -4.67 22.00
CA SER A 2 -27.07 -4.05 22.90
C SER A 2 -25.66 -4.60 22.70
N SER A 3 -25.49 -5.93 22.72
CA SER A 3 -24.18 -6.59 22.52
C SER A 3 -23.52 -6.34 21.15
N LEU A 4 -24.29 -6.02 20.10
CA LEU A 4 -23.73 -5.72 18.78
C LEU A 4 -23.35 -4.24 18.67
N TYR A 5 -24.10 -3.37 19.31
CA TYR A 5 -23.74 -1.96 19.44
C TYR A 5 -22.46 -1.79 20.24
N ASP A 6 -22.23 -2.63 21.26
CA ASP A 6 -20.97 -2.61 22.02
C ASP A 6 -19.75 -2.99 21.16
N LEU A 7 -19.95 -3.76 20.09
CA LEU A 7 -18.89 -4.23 19.19
C LEU A 7 -18.52 -3.21 18.11
N VAL A 8 -19.51 -2.70 17.37
CA VAL A 8 -19.29 -1.80 16.21
C VAL A 8 -19.74 -0.36 16.46
N GLY A 9 -20.32 -0.08 17.62
CA GLY A 9 -20.70 1.27 18.02
C GLY A 9 -21.68 1.96 17.06
N PRO A 10 -21.52 3.27 16.82
CA PRO A 10 -22.45 4.06 16.02
C PRO A 10 -22.43 3.72 14.52
N VAL A 11 -21.50 2.88 14.05
CA VAL A 11 -21.41 2.46 12.64
C VAL A 11 -22.11 1.12 12.35
N LEU A 12 -22.86 0.60 13.34
CA LEU A 12 -23.68 -0.61 13.19
C LEU A 12 -24.57 -0.61 11.93
N PRO A 13 -25.23 0.49 11.51
CA PRO A 13 -26.04 0.48 10.29
C PRO A 13 -25.24 0.10 9.04
N GLN A 14 -24.03 0.65 8.89
CA GLN A 14 -23.15 0.39 7.75
C GLN A 14 -22.55 -1.03 7.83
N ALA A 15 -22.09 -1.44 9.02
CA ALA A 15 -21.51 -2.76 9.24
C ALA A 15 -22.52 -3.89 8.99
N LEU A 16 -23.75 -3.75 9.51
CA LEU A 16 -24.81 -4.74 9.34
C LEU A 16 -25.29 -4.81 7.89
N ARG A 17 -25.34 -3.67 7.19
CA ARG A 17 -25.68 -3.63 5.76
C ARG A 17 -24.68 -4.45 4.96
N LEU A 18 -23.38 -4.27 5.20
CA LEU A 18 -22.33 -5.09 4.59
C LEU A 18 -22.51 -6.59 4.90
N ALA A 19 -22.64 -6.94 6.19
CA ALA A 19 -22.78 -8.33 6.63
C ALA A 19 -23.96 -9.03 5.95
N ARG A 20 -25.09 -8.35 5.76
CA ARG A 20 -26.24 -8.89 5.03
C ARG A 20 -25.96 -9.20 3.58
N TYR A 21 -25.30 -8.30 2.85
CA TYR A 21 -24.96 -8.54 1.45
C TYR A 21 -23.87 -9.62 1.29
N GLN A 22 -22.99 -9.76 2.28
CA GLN A 22 -22.04 -10.87 2.33
C GLN A 22 -22.74 -12.21 2.60
N ALA A 23 -23.70 -12.26 3.53
CA ALA A 23 -24.47 -13.46 3.85
C ALA A 23 -25.48 -13.86 2.76
N SER A 24 -25.93 -12.91 1.94
CA SER A 24 -26.90 -13.18 0.88
C SER A 24 -26.31 -14.07 -0.21
N ALA A 25 -27.06 -15.10 -0.61
CA ALA A 25 -26.72 -15.98 -1.73
C ALA A 25 -26.80 -15.25 -3.08
N THR A 26 -27.71 -14.30 -3.21
CA THR A 26 -27.92 -13.51 -4.43
C THR A 26 -27.70 -12.02 -4.15
N LEU A 27 -26.99 -11.35 -5.05
CA LEU A 27 -26.85 -9.90 -5.01
C LEU A 27 -28.03 -9.23 -5.73
N PRO A 28 -28.43 -8.01 -5.31
CA PRO A 28 -29.43 -7.24 -6.03
C PRO A 28 -29.02 -7.00 -7.50
N GLN A 29 -29.97 -7.16 -8.42
CA GLN A 29 -29.74 -6.87 -9.84
C GLN A 29 -29.87 -5.37 -10.17
N ASN A 30 -30.67 -4.65 -9.38
CA ASN A 30 -30.87 -3.20 -9.51
C ASN A 30 -30.44 -2.49 -8.23
N VAL A 31 -29.97 -1.25 -8.37
CA VAL A 31 -29.49 -0.45 -7.25
C VAL A 31 -30.63 0.02 -6.35
N ASP A 32 -31.83 0.18 -6.92
CA ASP A 32 -33.05 0.51 -6.18
C ASP A 32 -33.44 -0.57 -5.15
N ASP A 33 -33.01 -1.81 -5.37
CA ASP A 33 -33.27 -2.94 -4.46
C ASP A 33 -32.29 -2.93 -3.26
N ILE A 34 -31.32 -2.02 -3.24
CA ILE A 34 -30.32 -1.94 -2.17
C ILE A 34 -30.92 -1.19 -0.97
N GLN A 35 -31.06 -1.88 0.16
CA GLN A 35 -31.61 -1.31 1.39
C GLN A 35 -30.79 -0.10 1.85
N SER A 36 -31.45 0.94 2.38
CA SER A 36 -30.74 2.06 3.00
C SER A 36 -30.09 1.66 4.33
N GLU A 37 -29.15 2.48 4.82
CA GLU A 37 -28.51 2.27 6.13
C GLU A 37 -29.55 2.26 7.26
N ASN A 38 -30.60 3.09 7.16
CA ASN A 38 -31.66 3.19 8.17
C ASN A 38 -32.60 1.98 8.15
N ASP A 39 -32.97 1.48 6.97
CA ASP A 39 -33.87 0.32 6.84
C ASP A 39 -33.23 -0.96 7.38
N THR A 40 -31.90 -1.01 7.35
CA THR A 40 -31.12 -2.18 7.74
C THR A 40 -31.28 -2.48 9.23
N VAL A 41 -31.25 -1.47 10.10
CA VAL A 41 -31.22 -1.67 11.56
C VAL A 41 -32.54 -2.22 12.12
N ASN A 42 -33.64 -2.04 11.39
CA ASN A 42 -34.97 -2.44 11.85
C ASN A 42 -35.22 -3.96 11.83
N LYS A 43 -34.32 -4.75 11.24
CA LYS A 43 -34.43 -6.22 11.19
C LYS A 43 -33.40 -6.85 12.12
N THR A 44 -33.81 -7.91 12.82
CA THR A 44 -32.91 -8.66 13.71
C THR A 44 -31.83 -9.38 12.88
N PRO A 45 -30.53 -9.24 13.22
CA PRO A 45 -29.46 -9.94 12.51
C PRO A 45 -29.58 -11.46 12.61
N SER A 46 -29.23 -12.16 11.54
CA SER A 46 -29.05 -13.63 11.57
C SER A 46 -27.74 -14.01 12.26
N ARG A 47 -27.60 -15.28 12.70
CA ARG A 47 -26.36 -15.77 13.31
C ARG A 47 -25.15 -15.64 12.38
N GLU A 48 -25.35 -15.80 11.07
CA GLU A 48 -24.28 -15.62 10.08
C GLU A 48 -23.90 -14.14 9.93
N GLU A 49 -24.89 -13.23 9.93
CA GLU A 49 -24.61 -11.78 9.96
C GLU A 49 -23.82 -11.38 11.22
N GLU A 50 -24.15 -11.93 12.39
CA GLU A 50 -23.40 -11.69 13.63
C GLU A 50 -21.94 -12.18 13.53
N ARG A 51 -21.73 -13.35 12.94
CA ARG A 51 -20.37 -13.89 12.69
C ARG A 51 -19.58 -12.99 11.74
N LEU A 52 -20.21 -12.53 10.66
CA LEU A 52 -19.61 -11.61 9.70
C LEU A 52 -19.32 -10.24 10.31
N LEU A 53 -20.19 -9.73 11.19
CA LEU A 53 -19.95 -8.49 11.94
C LEU A 53 -18.67 -8.57 12.77
N LEU A 54 -18.48 -9.66 13.52
CA LEU A 54 -17.26 -9.90 14.31
C LEU A 54 -16.01 -9.97 13.42
N SER A 55 -16.09 -10.73 12.33
CA SER A 55 -14.98 -10.86 11.36
C SER A 55 -14.64 -9.51 10.71
N ASN A 56 -15.64 -8.75 10.28
CA ASN A 56 -15.45 -7.47 9.62
C ASN A 56 -14.94 -6.40 10.59
N ALA A 57 -15.38 -6.43 11.86
CA ALA A 57 -14.87 -5.53 12.90
C ALA A 57 -13.36 -5.72 13.11
N SER A 58 -12.88 -6.97 13.12
CA SER A 58 -11.43 -7.26 13.20
C SER A 58 -10.65 -6.65 12.03
N VAL A 59 -11.17 -6.78 10.80
CA VAL A 59 -10.53 -6.17 9.61
C VAL A 59 -10.55 -4.65 9.69
N MET A 60 -11.66 -4.06 10.18
CA MET A 60 -11.74 -2.60 10.39
C MET A 60 -10.73 -2.11 11.41
N THR A 61 -10.58 -2.78 12.55
CA THR A 61 -9.59 -2.39 13.57
C THR A 61 -8.19 -2.41 12.99
N ALA A 62 -7.80 -3.48 12.29
CA ALA A 62 -6.47 -3.58 11.69
C ALA A 62 -6.22 -2.52 10.60
N LEU A 63 -7.21 -2.22 9.75
CA LEU A 63 -7.11 -1.15 8.76
C LEU A 63 -7.07 0.24 9.40
N GLU A 64 -7.79 0.45 10.50
CA GLU A 64 -7.78 1.71 11.26
C GLU A 64 -6.42 1.91 11.94
N ASP A 65 -5.85 0.87 12.55
CA ASP A 65 -4.51 0.87 13.11
C ASP A 65 -3.47 1.24 12.04
N LEU A 66 -3.55 0.62 10.87
CA LEU A 66 -2.67 0.90 9.73
C LEU A 66 -2.84 2.33 9.18
N PHE A 67 -4.09 2.79 9.02
CA PHE A 67 -4.39 4.16 8.58
C PHE A 67 -3.88 5.19 9.59
N SER A 68 -4.20 5.01 10.87
CA SER A 68 -3.76 5.89 11.93
C SER A 68 -2.24 5.95 11.97
N TRP A 69 -1.57 4.81 11.94
CA TRP A 69 -0.11 4.79 11.94
C TRP A 69 0.48 5.50 10.72
N SER A 70 -0.10 5.31 9.54
CA SER A 70 0.46 5.90 8.31
C SER A 70 0.11 7.36 8.07
N GLU A 71 -1.01 7.86 8.61
CA GLU A 71 -1.60 9.16 8.24
C GLU A 71 -1.88 10.07 9.45
N LYS A 72 -2.03 9.53 10.68
CA LYS A 72 -2.33 10.29 11.90
C LYS A 72 -1.11 10.41 12.83
N ASP A 73 -0.51 9.28 13.19
CA ASP A 73 0.59 9.19 14.16
C ASP A 73 1.52 8.02 13.84
N ARG A 74 2.63 8.32 13.16
CA ARG A 74 3.64 7.33 12.75
C ARG A 74 4.44 6.71 13.89
N THR A 75 4.26 7.19 15.11
CA THR A 75 4.95 6.67 16.30
C THR A 75 4.18 5.54 16.99
N CYS A 76 2.91 5.32 16.62
CA CYS A 76 2.07 4.31 17.26
C CYS A 76 1.44 3.35 16.25
N ARG A 77 1.55 2.03 16.52
CA ARG A 77 0.97 0.96 15.67
C ARG A 77 -0.51 0.70 15.93
N THR A 78 -1.05 1.26 17.01
CA THR A 78 -2.48 1.20 17.32
C THR A 78 -3.12 2.53 17.02
N SER A 79 -4.40 2.52 16.67
CA SER A 79 -5.17 3.72 16.31
C SER A 79 -5.06 4.81 17.38
N LYS A 80 -4.78 6.02 16.89
CA LYS A 80 -4.83 7.31 17.58
C LYS A 80 -5.92 8.20 17.01
N LEU A 81 -6.81 7.64 16.21
CA LEU A 81 -7.99 8.36 15.76
C LEU A 81 -8.84 8.74 16.97
N SER A 82 -9.29 9.98 17.01
CA SER A 82 -10.33 10.40 17.93
C SER A 82 -11.61 9.59 17.67
N ARG A 83 -12.53 9.57 18.64
CA ARG A 83 -13.82 8.88 18.46
C ARG A 83 -14.56 9.38 17.21
N VAL A 84 -14.48 10.67 16.88
CA VAL A 84 -15.15 11.25 15.72
C VAL A 84 -14.47 10.83 14.42
N GLU A 85 -13.13 10.87 14.39
CA GLU A 85 -12.33 10.44 13.23
C GLU A 85 -12.54 8.95 12.94
N SER A 86 -12.53 8.09 13.98
CA SER A 86 -12.79 6.64 13.85
C SER A 86 -14.18 6.37 13.28
N VAL A 87 -15.22 7.10 13.71
CA VAL A 87 -16.57 6.96 13.12
C VAL A 87 -16.60 7.36 11.64
N ARG A 88 -15.93 8.46 11.26
CA ARG A 88 -15.81 8.86 9.83
C ARG A 88 -15.07 7.79 9.03
N PHE A 89 -13.96 7.30 9.56
CA PHE A 89 -13.15 6.23 8.96
C PHE A 89 -13.99 4.98 8.72
N GLN A 90 -14.57 4.42 9.77
CA GLN A 90 -15.29 3.15 9.69
C GLN A 90 -16.54 3.26 8.80
N ARG A 91 -17.31 4.36 8.87
CA ARG A 91 -18.48 4.56 7.99
C ARG A 91 -18.07 4.56 6.51
N ALA A 92 -17.06 5.33 6.15
CA ALA A 92 -16.58 5.39 4.77
C ALA A 92 -15.98 4.04 4.33
N MET A 93 -15.22 3.37 5.20
CA MET A 93 -14.61 2.07 4.89
C MET A 93 -15.65 0.96 4.69
N TYR A 94 -16.69 0.88 5.52
CA TYR A 94 -17.79 -0.07 5.33
C TYR A 94 -18.56 0.21 4.03
N ARG A 95 -18.74 1.47 3.63
CA ARG A 95 -19.36 1.83 2.35
C ARG A 95 -18.51 1.41 1.17
N ILE A 96 -17.19 1.64 1.20
CA ILE A 96 -16.26 1.16 0.19
C ILE A 96 -16.33 -0.36 0.09
N TRP A 97 -16.28 -1.07 1.22
CA TRP A 97 -16.35 -2.53 1.23
C TRP A 97 -17.67 -3.04 0.65
N LEU A 98 -18.79 -2.40 1.01
CA LEU A 98 -20.09 -2.74 0.43
C LEU A 98 -20.09 -2.54 -1.10
N MET A 99 -19.46 -1.47 -1.60
CA MET A 99 -19.30 -1.29 -3.05
C MET A 99 -18.47 -2.42 -3.68
N SER A 100 -17.37 -2.86 -3.05
CA SER A 100 -16.62 -4.03 -3.50
C SER A 100 -17.47 -5.30 -3.52
N VAL A 101 -18.38 -5.48 -2.56
CA VAL A 101 -19.28 -6.64 -2.55
C VAL A 101 -20.32 -6.57 -3.67
N LEU A 102 -20.90 -5.39 -3.90
CA LEU A 102 -21.98 -5.17 -4.86
C LEU A 102 -21.51 -5.07 -6.32
N PHE A 103 -20.31 -4.53 -6.54
CA PHE A 103 -19.76 -4.21 -7.85
C PHE A 103 -18.43 -4.90 -8.13
N GLY A 104 -17.98 -5.79 -7.22
CA GLY A 104 -16.75 -6.56 -7.35
C GLY A 104 -16.92 -7.94 -7.98
N PRO A 105 -15.98 -8.89 -7.72
CA PRO A 105 -15.93 -10.20 -8.37
C PRO A 105 -17.22 -11.00 -8.24
N ARG A 106 -17.95 -10.88 -7.12
CA ARG A 106 -19.21 -11.63 -6.93
C ARG A 106 -20.30 -11.27 -7.95
N ARG A 107 -20.25 -10.06 -8.52
CA ARG A 107 -21.23 -9.61 -9.53
C ARG A 107 -20.88 -10.07 -10.94
N PHE A 108 -19.59 -10.23 -11.23
CA PHE A 108 -19.10 -10.61 -12.53
C PHE A 108 -18.63 -12.06 -12.48
N ALA A 109 -19.36 -12.99 -13.11
CA ALA A 109 -18.84 -14.33 -13.31
C ALA A 109 -17.42 -14.25 -13.92
N PRO A 110 -16.48 -15.13 -13.56
CA PRO A 110 -15.17 -15.15 -14.18
C PRO A 110 -15.37 -15.39 -15.68
N GLN A 111 -15.23 -14.34 -16.46
CA GLN A 111 -15.31 -14.34 -17.91
C GLN A 111 -14.03 -13.69 -18.41
N PRO A 112 -13.52 -14.11 -19.58
CA PRO A 112 -12.44 -13.40 -20.27
C PRO A 112 -12.78 -11.90 -20.37
N ALA A 113 -11.80 -11.03 -20.10
CA ALA A 113 -12.04 -9.58 -20.05
C ALA A 113 -12.61 -9.00 -21.36
N ASP A 114 -12.31 -9.65 -22.49
CA ASP A 114 -12.81 -9.34 -23.83
C ASP A 114 -14.28 -9.73 -24.07
N GLU A 115 -14.88 -10.53 -23.18
CA GLU A 115 -16.31 -10.90 -23.25
C GLU A 115 -17.22 -9.92 -22.49
N ILE A 116 -16.67 -9.09 -21.60
CA ILE A 116 -17.46 -8.12 -20.84
C ILE A 116 -17.87 -6.98 -21.76
N ARG A 117 -19.15 -6.95 -22.10
CA ARG A 117 -19.70 -5.95 -23.03
C ARG A 117 -19.61 -4.56 -22.42
N GLU A 118 -19.19 -3.58 -23.22
CA GLU A 118 -19.13 -2.16 -22.82
C GLU A 118 -20.45 -1.66 -22.18
N SER A 119 -21.59 -2.20 -22.63
CA SER A 119 -22.91 -1.91 -22.05
C SER A 119 -23.04 -2.30 -20.58
N GLU A 120 -22.39 -3.39 -20.16
CA GLU A 120 -22.40 -3.86 -18.76
C GLU A 120 -21.52 -2.98 -17.87
N LEU A 121 -20.37 -2.54 -18.38
CA LEU A 121 -19.50 -1.57 -17.70
C LEU A 121 -20.22 -0.25 -17.50
N ARG A 122 -20.84 0.29 -18.57
CA ARG A 122 -21.65 1.52 -18.49
C ARG A 122 -22.81 1.39 -17.51
N LYS A 123 -23.48 0.23 -17.47
CA LYS A 123 -24.52 -0.04 -16.46
C LYS A 123 -23.92 -0.04 -15.05
N SER A 124 -22.80 -0.72 -14.83
CA SER A 124 -22.10 -0.76 -13.54
C SER A 124 -21.71 0.64 -13.05
N TRP A 125 -21.17 1.51 -13.92
CA TRP A 125 -20.83 2.89 -13.54
C TRP A 125 -22.06 3.72 -13.18
N LYS A 126 -23.14 3.61 -13.96
CA LYS A 126 -24.41 4.28 -13.64
C LYS A 126 -24.97 3.81 -12.30
N ASP A 127 -24.88 2.51 -12.03
CA ASP A 127 -25.33 1.90 -10.80
C ASP A 127 -24.49 2.38 -9.59
N GLN A 128 -23.16 2.44 -9.74
CA GLN A 128 -22.25 2.98 -8.72
C GLN A 128 -22.54 4.45 -8.42
N LYS A 129 -22.78 5.25 -9.46
CA LYS A 129 -23.16 6.66 -9.32
C LYS A 129 -24.45 6.79 -8.54
N TYR A 130 -25.49 6.04 -8.91
CA TYR A 130 -26.77 6.07 -8.21
C TYR A 130 -26.63 5.64 -6.74
N PHE A 131 -25.78 4.65 -6.44
CA PHE A 131 -25.47 4.24 -5.07
C PHE A 131 -24.80 5.36 -4.26
N LEU A 132 -23.87 6.11 -4.87
CA LEU A 132 -23.11 7.18 -4.19
C LEU A 132 -23.90 8.51 -4.09
N GLN A 133 -24.84 8.75 -5.00
CA GLN A 133 -25.54 10.02 -5.14
C GLN A 133 -26.30 10.51 -3.88
N PRO A 134 -26.83 9.66 -2.99
CA PRO A 134 -27.45 10.10 -1.75
C PRO A 134 -26.48 10.65 -0.70
N PHE A 135 -25.18 10.35 -0.77
CA PHE A 135 -24.21 10.78 0.23
C PHE A 135 -23.88 12.26 0.11
N SER A 136 -23.65 12.94 1.25
CA SER A 136 -23.20 14.33 1.25
C SER A 136 -21.81 14.48 0.60
N SER A 137 -21.46 15.68 0.14
CA SER A 137 -20.14 15.91 -0.47
C SER A 137 -19.00 15.63 0.50
N GLN A 138 -19.19 15.90 1.79
CA GLN A 138 -18.22 15.56 2.84
C GLN A 138 -18.02 14.04 2.95
N GLU A 139 -19.09 13.25 2.94
CA GLU A 139 -19.01 11.78 2.97
C GLU A 139 -18.35 11.22 1.69
N LEU A 140 -18.60 11.83 0.52
CA LEU A 140 -17.92 11.45 -0.71
C LEU A 140 -16.41 11.70 -0.63
N PHE A 141 -15.98 12.83 -0.07
CA PHE A 141 -14.55 13.09 0.11
C PHE A 141 -13.90 12.15 1.15
N GLN A 142 -14.65 11.69 2.16
CA GLN A 142 -14.20 10.63 3.07
C GLN A 142 -14.00 9.30 2.33
N ILE A 143 -14.94 8.92 1.46
CA ILE A 143 -14.84 7.73 0.61
C ILE A 143 -13.65 7.82 -0.35
N ASP A 144 -13.47 8.96 -1.02
CA ASP A 144 -12.33 9.22 -1.91
C ASP A 144 -10.98 9.07 -1.16
N ARG A 145 -10.86 9.69 0.02
CA ARG A 145 -9.63 9.66 0.80
C ARG A 145 -9.23 8.24 1.21
N LEU A 146 -10.19 7.43 1.67
CA LEU A 146 -9.93 6.06 2.08
C LEU A 146 -9.74 5.11 0.90
N THR A 147 -10.36 5.40 -0.25
CA THR A 147 -10.08 4.73 -1.51
C THR A 147 -8.60 4.87 -1.89
N LYS A 148 -8.06 6.09 -1.84
CA LYS A 148 -6.63 6.36 -2.08
C LYS A 148 -5.73 5.64 -1.07
N PHE A 149 -6.11 5.59 0.20
CA PHE A 149 -5.38 4.83 1.24
C PHE A 149 -5.33 3.33 0.95
N LEU A 150 -6.46 2.72 0.59
CA LEU A 150 -6.52 1.29 0.23
C LEU A 150 -5.69 0.98 -1.01
N ILE A 151 -5.79 1.82 -2.04
CA ILE A 151 -4.96 1.69 -3.25
C ILE A 151 -3.48 1.71 -2.87
N TRP A 152 -3.07 2.69 -2.07
CA TRP A 152 -1.68 2.83 -1.66
C TRP A 152 -1.20 1.63 -0.83
N THR A 153 -2.04 1.11 0.06
CA THR A 153 -1.76 -0.09 0.87
C THR A 153 -1.52 -1.32 0.00
N ALA A 154 -2.35 -1.52 -1.02
CA ALA A 154 -2.16 -2.60 -1.97
C ALA A 154 -0.93 -2.40 -2.87
N GLN A 155 -0.67 -1.19 -3.36
CA GLN A 155 0.54 -0.86 -4.14
C GLN A 155 1.81 -1.14 -3.34
N TRP A 156 1.79 -0.83 -2.04
CA TRP A 156 2.89 -1.14 -1.16
C TRP A 156 3.14 -2.65 -1.08
N ALA A 157 2.08 -3.47 -1.00
CA ALA A 157 2.20 -4.93 -0.95
C ALA A 157 2.76 -5.49 -2.26
N VAL A 158 2.27 -5.02 -3.41
CA VAL A 158 2.80 -5.37 -4.75
C VAL A 158 4.29 -5.05 -4.82
N THR A 159 4.67 -3.83 -4.44
CA THR A 159 6.07 -3.39 -4.48
C THR A 159 6.93 -4.25 -3.58
N ALA A 160 6.46 -4.55 -2.37
CA ALA A 160 7.19 -5.36 -1.40
C ALA A 160 7.36 -6.82 -1.86
N GLU A 161 6.34 -7.42 -2.49
CA GLU A 161 6.41 -8.76 -3.06
C GLU A 161 7.35 -8.82 -4.27
N GLU A 162 7.25 -7.87 -5.21
CA GLU A 162 8.13 -7.78 -6.38
C GLU A 162 9.61 -7.65 -5.98
N ILE A 163 9.89 -6.93 -4.89
CA ILE A 163 11.25 -6.81 -4.33
C ILE A 163 11.72 -8.15 -3.73
N GLY A 164 10.81 -8.97 -3.22
CA GLY A 164 11.11 -10.30 -2.68
C GLY A 164 11.33 -11.38 -3.75
N LEU A 165 10.70 -11.25 -4.92
CA LEU A 165 10.77 -12.24 -6.00
C LEU A 165 12.03 -12.06 -6.87
N LYS A 166 12.69 -13.18 -7.16
CA LYS A 166 14.00 -13.26 -7.82
C LYS A 166 13.95 -12.81 -9.29
N GLY A 167 14.06 -11.51 -9.53
CA GLY A 167 14.62 -10.96 -10.77
C GLY A 167 13.72 -10.92 -12.01
N THR A 168 12.47 -11.33 -11.93
CA THR A 168 11.45 -11.00 -12.94
C THR A 168 10.42 -10.06 -12.29
N PRO A 169 10.23 -8.82 -12.79
CA PRO A 169 9.09 -8.00 -12.37
C PRO A 169 7.82 -8.82 -12.64
N SER A 170 7.24 -9.33 -11.57
CA SER A 170 6.19 -10.33 -11.60
C SER A 170 4.89 -9.66 -12.00
N ARG A 171 4.68 -9.51 -13.31
CA ARG A 171 3.55 -8.80 -13.94
C ARG A 171 3.55 -7.34 -13.53
N GLY A 172 3.54 -6.41 -14.47
CA GLY A 172 3.30 -5.00 -14.15
C GLY A 172 1.90 -4.82 -13.59
N LEU A 173 1.65 -5.22 -12.33
CA LEU A 173 0.45 -4.99 -11.55
C LEU A 173 0.47 -3.51 -11.15
N TYR A 174 0.46 -2.66 -12.15
CA TYR A 174 0.01 -1.30 -11.96
C TYR A 174 -1.44 -1.40 -11.50
N ASN A 175 -1.85 -0.52 -10.60
CA ASN A 175 -3.27 -0.35 -10.35
C ASN A 175 -3.88 0.28 -11.60
N TYR A 176 -4.13 -0.54 -12.63
CA TYR A 176 -4.81 -0.16 -13.83
C TYR A 176 -6.26 0.11 -13.45
N THR A 177 -6.52 1.26 -12.83
CA THR A 177 -7.86 1.80 -12.65
C THR A 177 -8.80 1.08 -11.66
N GLY A 178 -8.36 0.39 -10.59
CA GLY A 178 -9.26 0.04 -9.47
C GLY A 178 -9.38 -1.43 -9.06
N LEU A 179 -8.51 -2.30 -9.58
CA LEU A 179 -8.46 -3.74 -9.25
C LEU A 179 -8.39 -4.00 -7.73
N PHE A 180 -7.64 -3.19 -6.97
CA PHE A 180 -7.54 -3.38 -5.53
C PHE A 180 -8.88 -3.18 -4.83
N LEU A 181 -9.60 -2.12 -5.19
CA LEU A 181 -10.92 -1.82 -4.65
C LEU A 181 -11.94 -2.88 -5.07
N PHE A 182 -11.75 -3.49 -6.24
CA PHE A 182 -12.57 -4.61 -6.71
C PHE A 182 -12.44 -5.82 -5.77
N ALA A 183 -11.22 -6.15 -5.33
CA ALA A 183 -10.97 -7.21 -4.34
C ALA A 183 -11.54 -6.86 -2.94
N GLY A 184 -11.50 -5.58 -2.59
CA GLY A 184 -12.07 -5.03 -1.37
C GLY A 184 -11.13 -5.01 -0.16
N PRO A 185 -11.52 -4.31 0.92
CA PRO A 185 -10.62 -3.98 2.03
C PRO A 185 -9.96 -5.18 2.73
N HIS A 186 -10.65 -6.29 2.92
CA HIS A 186 -10.07 -7.48 3.56
C HIS A 186 -8.96 -8.11 2.72
N ALA A 187 -9.17 -8.26 1.40
CA ALA A 187 -8.14 -8.79 0.51
C ALA A 187 -6.90 -7.88 0.49
N ILE A 188 -7.10 -6.55 0.48
CA ILE A 188 -6.01 -5.57 0.54
C ILE A 188 -5.23 -5.68 1.86
N LEU A 189 -5.91 -5.79 3.01
CA LEU A 189 -5.26 -5.98 4.30
C LEU A 189 -4.42 -7.27 4.30
N ARG A 190 -4.98 -8.37 3.81
CA ARG A 190 -4.25 -9.65 3.68
C ARG A 190 -3.01 -9.53 2.79
N CYS A 191 -3.10 -8.78 1.69
CA CYS A 191 -1.94 -8.52 0.83
C CYS A 191 -0.82 -7.78 1.61
N TYR A 192 -1.20 -6.79 2.41
CA TYR A 192 -0.26 -6.03 3.24
C TYR A 192 0.39 -6.89 4.33
N GLU A 193 -0.41 -7.66 5.06
CA GLU A 193 0.06 -8.53 6.16
C GLU A 193 0.97 -9.66 5.66
N ASP A 194 0.55 -10.36 4.61
CA ASP A 194 1.26 -11.51 4.07
C ASP A 194 2.36 -11.10 3.07
N VAL A 195 2.44 -9.81 2.71
CA VAL A 195 3.38 -9.26 1.71
C VAL A 195 3.28 -10.00 0.38
N THR A 196 2.05 -10.17 -0.11
CA THR A 196 1.76 -10.92 -1.33
C THR A 196 0.55 -10.36 -2.07
N THR A 197 0.47 -10.61 -3.38
CA THR A 197 -0.67 -10.26 -4.22
C THR A 197 -1.62 -11.42 -4.47
N THR A 198 -1.38 -12.60 -3.88
CA THR A 198 -2.20 -13.81 -4.10
C THR A 198 -3.65 -13.68 -3.65
N HIS A 199 -3.96 -12.69 -2.80
CA HIS A 199 -5.32 -12.40 -2.33
C HIS A 199 -6.10 -11.52 -3.32
N LEU A 200 -5.44 -10.97 -4.34
CA LEU A 200 -6.09 -10.24 -5.42
C LEU A 200 -6.62 -11.23 -6.46
N PRO A 201 -7.77 -10.93 -7.10
CA PRO A 201 -8.39 -11.85 -8.04
C PRO A 201 -7.63 -11.79 -9.38
N ALA A 202 -6.60 -12.63 -9.49
CA ALA A 202 -5.61 -12.61 -10.57
C ALA A 202 -6.23 -12.86 -11.96
N GLU A 203 -7.38 -13.53 -11.99
CA GLU A 203 -8.17 -13.80 -13.20
C GLU A 203 -8.73 -12.54 -13.86
N TYR A 204 -8.75 -11.39 -13.17
CA TYR A 204 -9.20 -10.11 -13.73
C TYR A 204 -8.02 -9.16 -14.07
N ILE A 205 -6.77 -9.62 -14.06
CA ILE A 205 -5.63 -8.75 -14.40
C ILE A 205 -5.60 -8.49 -15.91
N GLY A 206 -5.89 -7.24 -16.31
CA GLY A 206 -5.82 -6.75 -17.69
C GLY A 206 -5.76 -5.20 -17.72
N ASP A 207 -5.69 -4.61 -18.92
CA ASP A 207 -5.70 -3.15 -19.09
C ASP A 207 -7.14 -2.58 -18.99
N ASP A 208 -8.15 -3.39 -19.33
CA ASP A 208 -9.57 -3.02 -19.35
C ASP A 208 -10.40 -4.09 -18.61
N GLY A 209 -11.35 -3.67 -17.76
CA GLY A 209 -12.26 -4.61 -17.10
C GLY A 209 -13.29 -3.98 -16.17
N PRO A 210 -14.07 -4.81 -15.45
CA PRO A 210 -15.17 -4.37 -14.59
C PRO A 210 -14.70 -3.60 -13.35
N TYR A 211 -13.41 -3.71 -13.03
CA TYR A 211 -12.74 -2.96 -11.98
C TYR A 211 -12.33 -1.55 -12.42
N THR A 212 -12.29 -1.27 -13.72
CA THR A 212 -11.85 0.02 -14.26
C THR A 212 -12.74 1.16 -13.77
N LYS A 213 -12.07 2.11 -13.12
CA LYS A 213 -12.56 3.30 -12.43
C LYS A 213 -13.63 3.01 -11.36
N LEU A 214 -13.56 1.84 -10.71
CA LEU A 214 -14.44 1.51 -9.59
C LEU A 214 -14.37 2.65 -8.55
N ILE A 215 -15.53 3.19 -8.17
CA ILE A 215 -15.71 4.38 -7.32
C ILE A 215 -15.27 5.70 -7.99
N ASP A 216 -14.06 5.76 -8.56
CA ASP A 216 -13.42 6.99 -9.04
C ASP A 216 -14.24 7.74 -10.11
N GLN A 217 -14.73 7.03 -11.13
CA GLN A 217 -15.54 7.64 -12.20
C GLN A 217 -16.85 8.19 -11.65
N ALA A 218 -17.58 7.38 -10.88
CA ALA A 218 -18.86 7.74 -10.31
C ALA A 218 -18.74 8.94 -9.35
N LEU A 219 -17.70 8.95 -8.52
CA LEU A 219 -17.42 10.02 -7.59
C LEU A 219 -17.06 11.32 -8.33
N SER A 220 -16.19 11.24 -9.34
CA SER A 220 -15.79 12.39 -10.16
C SER A 220 -16.99 13.05 -10.85
N GLU A 221 -17.89 12.25 -11.42
CA GLU A 221 -19.11 12.77 -12.04
C GLU A 221 -20.03 13.47 -11.04
N ILE A 222 -20.25 12.88 -9.86
CA ILE A 222 -21.11 13.50 -8.83
C ILE A 222 -20.51 14.81 -8.33
N VAL A 223 -19.20 14.86 -8.10
CA VAL A 223 -18.52 16.08 -7.65
C VAL A 223 -18.60 17.18 -8.71
N GLN A 224 -18.42 16.82 -9.99
CA GLN A 224 -18.59 17.73 -11.11
C GLN A 224 -20.04 18.27 -11.22
N GLU A 225 -21.04 17.38 -11.12
CA GLU A 225 -22.47 17.75 -11.16
C GLU A 225 -22.86 18.70 -10.03
N ARG A 226 -22.32 18.45 -8.83
CA ARG A 226 -22.56 19.30 -7.65
C ARG A 226 -21.75 20.60 -7.67
N GLN A 227 -20.85 20.77 -8.64
CA GLN A 227 -19.96 21.93 -8.77
C GLN A 227 -19.16 22.20 -7.48
N VAL A 228 -18.76 21.12 -6.79
CA VAL A 228 -17.97 21.24 -5.56
C VAL A 228 -16.51 21.24 -5.93
N THR A 229 -15.74 22.19 -5.39
CA THR A 229 -14.30 22.23 -5.57
C THR A 229 -13.68 20.97 -4.96
N VAL A 230 -12.99 20.18 -5.79
CA VAL A 230 -12.17 19.08 -5.31
C VAL A 230 -11.02 19.70 -4.50
N PRO A 231 -10.89 19.37 -3.22
CA PRO A 231 -9.75 19.80 -2.41
C PRO A 231 -8.46 19.38 -3.10
N TYR A 232 -7.41 20.18 -3.06
CA TYR A 232 -6.11 19.80 -3.63
C TYR A 232 -5.11 19.51 -2.52
N GLY A 233 -4.22 18.52 -2.69
CA GLY A 233 -3.16 18.26 -1.73
C GLY A 233 -3.66 17.83 -0.34
N TYR A 234 -3.06 18.42 0.70
CA TYR A 234 -3.30 18.09 2.11
C TYR A 234 -4.72 18.37 2.60
N GLN A 235 -5.50 19.16 1.86
CA GLN A 235 -6.89 19.42 2.21
C GLN A 235 -7.74 18.14 2.22
N HIS A 236 -7.32 17.09 1.49
CA HIS A 236 -7.99 15.80 1.51
C HIS A 236 -7.88 15.04 2.83
N VAL A 237 -6.89 15.32 3.66
CA VAL A 237 -6.72 14.62 4.94
C VAL A 237 -7.75 15.09 5.97
N GLY A 238 -8.11 16.38 5.92
CA GLY A 238 -9.08 17.03 6.80
C GLY A 238 -10.49 16.42 6.78
N PHE A 239 -10.82 15.57 5.82
CA PHE A 239 -12.13 14.91 5.75
C PHE A 239 -12.27 13.75 6.73
N ILE A 240 -11.15 13.10 7.06
CA ILE A 240 -11.10 12.03 8.06
C ILE A 240 -10.49 12.56 9.35
N LEU A 241 -9.31 13.19 9.27
CA LEU A 241 -8.53 13.64 10.43
C LEU A 241 -8.81 15.10 10.77
N ASP A 242 -9.02 15.40 12.04
CA ASP A 242 -9.16 16.75 12.58
C ASP A 242 -7.78 17.36 12.92
N ASP A 243 -6.80 16.52 13.27
CA ASP A 243 -5.41 16.92 13.57
C ASP A 243 -4.42 15.81 13.16
N ILE A 244 -3.12 16.11 13.09
CA ILE A 244 -2.10 15.12 12.72
C ILE A 244 -0.87 15.25 13.63
N HIS A 245 -0.46 14.15 14.26
CA HIS A 245 0.75 14.10 15.08
C HIS A 245 2.00 14.07 14.20
N GLY A 246 2.89 15.05 14.40
CA GLY A 246 4.11 15.17 13.59
C GLY A 246 3.86 15.74 12.18
N GLU A 247 2.78 16.50 11.98
CA GLU A 247 2.49 17.21 10.72
C GLU A 247 3.66 18.10 10.26
N HIS A 248 4.34 18.71 11.23
CA HIS A 248 5.46 19.63 10.99
C HIS A 248 6.83 18.97 11.16
N ASP A 249 6.86 17.64 11.33
CA ASP A 249 8.13 16.92 11.39
C ASP A 249 8.89 17.12 10.08
N ARG A 250 10.20 17.26 10.21
CA ARG A 250 11.11 17.48 9.09
C ARG A 250 12.13 16.37 9.05
N CYS A 251 12.61 16.10 7.84
CA CYS A 251 13.78 15.25 7.67
C CYS A 251 14.95 15.90 8.42
N ARG A 252 15.52 15.17 9.39
CA ARG A 252 16.65 15.66 10.18
C ARG A 252 17.84 16.07 9.32
N HIS A 253 18.05 15.35 8.21
CA HIS A 253 19.24 15.53 7.39
C HIS A 253 19.11 16.67 6.37
N CYS A 254 18.06 16.69 5.55
CA CYS A 254 17.92 17.72 4.52
C CYS A 254 17.05 18.91 4.94
N GLY A 255 16.45 18.88 6.12
CA GLY A 255 15.57 19.93 6.64
C GLY A 255 14.25 20.09 5.87
N SER A 256 14.05 19.32 4.79
CA SER A 256 12.80 19.33 4.04
C SER A 256 11.68 18.77 4.92
N ASN A 257 10.46 19.28 4.73
CA ASN A 257 9.24 18.71 5.31
C ASN A 257 8.89 17.38 4.60
N GLY A 258 9.88 16.55 4.26
CA GLY A 258 9.72 15.38 3.41
C GLY A 258 9.12 15.74 2.05
N ALA A 259 9.76 16.65 1.31
CA ALA A 259 9.28 17.07 -0.01
C ALA A 259 8.82 15.85 -0.82
N PRO A 260 7.62 15.91 -1.44
CA PRO A 260 7.04 14.79 -2.15
C PRO A 260 8.08 14.19 -3.09
N CYS A 261 8.42 12.92 -2.86
CA CYS A 261 9.33 12.20 -3.73
C CYS A 261 8.76 12.29 -5.16
N ILE A 262 9.56 12.79 -6.11
CA ILE A 262 9.18 13.37 -7.43
C ILE A 262 8.36 12.41 -8.33
N ARG A 263 8.07 11.18 -7.90
CA ARG A 263 7.38 10.18 -8.73
C ARG A 263 6.09 9.58 -8.18
N MET A 264 5.75 9.69 -6.89
CA MET A 264 4.61 8.93 -6.35
C MET A 264 3.91 9.54 -5.12
N SER A 265 4.13 10.82 -4.80
CA SER A 265 3.34 11.45 -3.75
C SER A 265 1.91 11.68 -4.25
N TRP A 266 1.03 10.73 -3.98
CA TRP A 266 -0.40 10.98 -4.01
C TRP A 266 -0.67 12.17 -3.06
N GLU A 267 -1.37 13.15 -3.59
CA GLU A 267 -1.59 14.46 -3.00
C GLU A 267 -2.13 14.37 -1.56
N GLY A 268 -1.40 14.98 -0.62
CA GLY A 268 -1.88 15.20 0.76
C GLY A 268 -1.40 14.24 1.84
N LYS A 269 -0.49 13.29 1.57
CA LYS A 269 0.05 12.43 2.62
C LYS A 269 1.05 13.16 3.52
N LEU A 270 1.06 12.82 4.83
CA LEU A 270 2.16 13.17 5.75
C LEU A 270 3.54 13.01 5.10
N PRO A 271 4.54 13.84 5.47
CA PRO A 271 5.92 13.62 5.05
C PRO A 271 6.33 12.15 5.23
N ASP A 272 6.73 11.48 4.15
CA ASP A 272 7.23 10.10 4.16
C ASP A 272 8.59 10.08 4.91
N LEU A 273 8.53 10.11 6.24
CA LEU A 273 9.66 10.06 7.16
C LEU A 273 9.73 8.69 7.84
N TYR A 274 10.94 8.17 7.94
CA TYR A 274 11.20 6.86 8.50
C TYR A 274 12.33 6.91 9.51
N ASN A 275 12.17 6.11 10.56
CA ASN A 275 13.15 5.84 11.60
C ASN A 275 12.99 4.37 12.05
N GLU A 276 13.71 3.98 13.10
CA GLU A 276 13.71 2.60 13.60
C GLU A 276 12.31 2.01 13.87
N THR A 277 11.32 2.82 14.24
CA THR A 277 9.97 2.33 14.58
C THR A 277 9.13 1.96 13.37
N ASN A 278 9.53 2.33 12.15
CA ASN A 278 8.77 2.10 10.91
C ASN A 278 9.61 1.66 9.70
N TRP A 279 10.84 1.17 9.92
CA TRP A 279 11.71 0.68 8.86
C TRP A 279 11.17 -0.51 8.06
N ASP A 280 10.35 -1.36 8.67
CA ASP A 280 9.60 -2.41 7.99
C ASP A 280 8.75 -1.85 6.83
N HIS A 281 8.30 -0.60 6.92
CA HIS A 281 7.54 0.06 5.87
C HIS A 281 8.38 0.39 4.62
N LEU A 282 9.71 0.44 4.75
CA LEU A 282 10.59 0.70 3.59
C LEU A 282 10.54 -0.43 2.57
N LYS A 283 10.07 -1.63 2.96
CA LYS A 283 10.00 -2.79 2.05
C LYS A 283 9.13 -2.58 0.82
N GLY A 284 8.01 -1.87 0.94
CA GLY A 284 7.18 -1.50 -0.21
C GLY A 284 7.52 -0.15 -0.81
N ARG A 285 8.72 0.39 -0.52
CA ARG A 285 9.17 1.71 -1.00
C ARG A 285 10.55 1.68 -1.65
N LEU A 286 11.44 0.81 -1.17
CA LEU A 286 12.84 0.74 -1.56
C LEU A 286 13.16 -0.63 -2.12
N ASN A 287 13.49 -0.69 -3.40
CA ASN A 287 14.05 -1.91 -3.99
C ASN A 287 15.56 -1.94 -3.78
N ARG A 288 16.03 -2.90 -2.98
CA ARG A 288 17.43 -3.08 -2.57
C ARG A 288 18.38 -3.22 -3.75
N ASP A 289 17.95 -3.91 -4.80
CA ASP A 289 18.79 -4.22 -5.96
C ASP A 289 19.12 -2.96 -6.77
N PHE A 290 18.30 -1.90 -6.69
CA PHE A 290 18.59 -0.61 -7.33
C PHE A 290 19.67 0.21 -6.62
N PHE A 291 20.10 -0.20 -5.42
CA PHE A 291 21.11 0.52 -4.65
C PHE A 291 22.52 -0.05 -4.79
N LEU A 292 22.67 -1.19 -5.47
CA LEU A 292 23.99 -1.67 -5.85
C LEU A 292 24.52 -0.80 -7.00
N PRO A 293 25.73 -0.23 -6.87
CA PRO A 293 26.27 0.69 -7.87
C PRO A 293 26.44 0.03 -9.24
N MET A 294 25.97 0.70 -10.29
CA MET A 294 26.25 0.38 -11.69
C MET A 294 25.90 -1.08 -12.03
N ASN A 295 26.85 -1.84 -12.61
CA ASN A 295 26.65 -3.23 -13.03
C ASN A 295 26.61 -4.22 -11.86
N LEU A 296 26.87 -3.79 -10.63
CA LEU A 296 26.76 -4.65 -9.46
C LEU A 296 25.32 -5.13 -9.22
N SER A 297 24.34 -4.31 -9.59
CA SER A 297 22.91 -4.66 -9.60
C SER A 297 22.57 -5.80 -10.58
N LEU A 298 23.48 -6.16 -11.49
CA LEU A 298 23.35 -7.25 -12.46
C LEU A 298 24.28 -8.44 -12.15
N ASN A 299 25.12 -8.33 -11.11
CA ASN A 299 26.03 -9.39 -10.68
C ASN A 299 25.27 -10.43 -9.84
N LEU A 300 25.08 -11.63 -10.39
CA LEU A 300 24.30 -12.68 -9.73
C LEU A 300 24.93 -13.17 -8.41
N VAL A 301 26.26 -13.12 -8.28
CA VAL A 301 26.96 -13.53 -7.05
C VAL A 301 26.68 -12.54 -5.91
N GLU A 302 26.69 -11.25 -6.22
CA GLU A 302 26.51 -10.20 -5.21
C GLU A 302 25.04 -9.96 -4.84
N ARG A 303 24.10 -10.32 -5.71
CA ARG A 303 22.66 -10.25 -5.44
C ARG A 303 22.13 -11.38 -4.56
N GLN A 304 22.72 -12.57 -4.58
CA GLN A 304 22.17 -13.71 -3.83
C GLN A 304 22.04 -13.42 -2.31
N PRO A 305 23.05 -12.83 -1.65
CA PRO A 305 22.97 -12.53 -0.22
C PRO A 305 22.04 -11.36 0.10
N THR A 306 21.89 -10.37 -0.79
CA THR A 306 20.92 -9.28 -0.61
C THR A 306 19.48 -9.81 -0.66
N GLN A 307 19.24 -10.85 -1.47
CA GLN A 307 17.97 -11.57 -1.55
C GLN A 307 17.68 -12.43 -0.32
N ALA A 308 18.70 -13.04 0.31
CA ALA A 308 18.51 -13.89 1.48
C ALA A 308 17.96 -13.13 2.71
N LEU A 309 18.09 -11.80 2.73
CA LEU A 309 17.56 -10.94 3.80
C LEU A 309 16.21 -10.32 3.46
N SER A 310 15.52 -10.79 2.41
CA SER A 310 14.37 -10.11 1.78
C SER A 310 13.22 -9.73 2.73
N GLY A 311 13.14 -10.30 3.94
CA GLY A 311 12.11 -9.94 4.92
C GLY A 311 12.50 -8.94 6.01
N ASP A 312 13.78 -8.81 6.38
CA ASP A 312 14.18 -8.15 7.63
C ASP A 312 14.89 -6.80 7.40
N TRP A 313 14.08 -5.76 7.16
CA TRP A 313 14.58 -4.40 6.97
C TRP A 313 15.20 -3.80 8.24
N SER A 314 14.73 -4.20 9.42
CA SER A 314 15.27 -3.72 10.69
C SER A 314 16.72 -4.19 10.85
N ARG A 315 16.97 -5.49 10.68
CA ARG A 315 18.32 -6.04 10.71
C ARG A 315 19.22 -5.43 9.64
N LEU A 316 18.74 -5.34 8.39
CA LEU A 316 19.51 -4.74 7.30
C LEU A 316 19.96 -3.32 7.67
N LEU A 317 19.04 -2.47 8.11
CA LEU A 317 19.36 -1.09 8.45
C LEU A 317 20.30 -0.99 9.65
N HIS A 318 20.10 -1.80 10.70
CA HIS A 318 21.05 -1.86 11.81
C HIS A 318 22.48 -2.20 11.36
N GLU A 319 22.64 -3.19 10.49
CA GLU A 319 23.94 -3.56 9.95
C GLU A 319 24.52 -2.46 9.04
N MET A 320 23.68 -1.81 8.21
CA MET A 320 24.10 -0.68 7.39
C MET A 320 24.56 0.51 8.23
N PHE A 321 23.89 0.82 9.34
CA PHE A 321 24.37 1.83 10.29
C PHE A 321 25.72 1.45 10.89
N ALA A 322 25.96 0.16 11.16
CA ALA A 322 27.24 -0.30 11.72
C ALA A 322 28.42 -0.14 10.74
N CYS A 323 28.17 -0.13 9.43
CA CYS A 323 29.21 0.02 8.40
C CYS A 323 29.05 1.30 7.55
N ARG A 324 28.33 2.32 8.07
CA ARG A 324 28.07 3.58 7.37
C ARG A 324 29.35 4.39 7.16
N ARG A 325 29.34 5.28 6.17
CA ARG A 325 30.42 6.25 5.94
C ARG A 325 30.47 7.30 7.05
N ASP A 326 31.63 7.94 7.20
CA ASP A 326 31.83 9.05 8.14
C ASP A 326 30.86 10.21 7.89
N ASP A 327 30.45 10.44 6.64
CA ASP A 327 29.43 11.44 6.26
C ASP A 327 28.07 11.21 6.97
N TYR A 328 27.80 9.97 7.39
CA TYR A 328 26.60 9.55 8.09
C TYR A 328 26.83 9.31 9.59
N ILE A 329 27.99 9.65 10.15
CA ILE A 329 28.32 9.34 11.55
C ILE A 329 27.34 10.00 12.53
N GLN A 330 26.88 11.20 12.19
CA GLN A 330 25.92 12.00 12.96
C GLN A 330 24.47 11.52 12.82
N TRP A 331 24.17 10.60 11.90
CA TRP A 331 22.83 10.06 11.75
C TRP A 331 22.53 9.11 12.90
N SER A 332 21.38 9.30 13.52
CA SER A 332 20.81 8.41 14.54
C SER A 332 19.70 7.54 13.92
N LYS A 333 19.41 6.39 14.53
CA LYS A 333 18.34 5.49 14.06
C LYS A 333 16.96 6.04 14.42
N GLU A 334 16.91 6.89 15.43
CA GLU A 334 15.74 7.58 15.96
C GLU A 334 15.38 8.82 15.12
N ASP A 335 16.32 9.33 14.31
CA ASP A 335 16.10 10.47 13.43
C ASP A 335 15.00 10.19 12.40
N TRP A 336 14.09 11.15 12.22
CA TRP A 336 13.14 11.13 11.11
C TRP A 336 13.85 11.48 9.80
N ILE A 337 13.98 10.49 8.92
CA ILE A 337 14.69 10.64 7.64
C ILE A 337 13.71 10.43 6.49
N CYS A 338 13.68 11.37 5.53
CA CYS A 338 12.80 11.23 4.37
C CYS A 338 13.30 10.17 3.38
N ILE A 339 12.39 9.68 2.54
CA ILE A 339 12.71 8.63 1.58
C ILE A 339 13.90 9.00 0.66
N ASN A 340 14.04 10.26 0.22
CA ASN A 340 15.15 10.71 -0.62
C ASN A 340 16.52 10.62 0.09
N CYS A 341 16.55 10.93 1.38
CA CYS A 341 17.75 10.78 2.19
C CYS A 341 18.08 9.30 2.40
N TRP A 342 17.05 8.45 2.60
CA TRP A 342 17.26 6.99 2.56
C TRP A 342 17.81 6.52 1.21
N PHE A 343 17.27 6.96 0.08
CA PHE A 343 17.80 6.60 -1.25
C PHE A 343 19.30 6.88 -1.36
N THR A 344 19.73 8.07 -0.90
CA THR A 344 21.15 8.46 -0.88
C THR A 344 21.97 7.59 0.08
N PHE A 345 21.49 7.37 1.31
CA PHE A 345 22.15 6.52 2.29
C PHE A 345 22.33 5.08 1.78
N PHE A 346 21.29 4.51 1.18
CA PHE A 346 21.31 3.17 0.62
C PHE A 346 22.31 3.05 -0.52
N ARG A 347 22.27 3.96 -1.49
CA ARG A 347 23.22 3.99 -2.62
C ARG A 347 24.68 4.03 -2.13
N ASP A 348 24.94 4.81 -1.09
CA ASP A 348 26.29 5.03 -0.61
C ASP A 348 26.81 3.93 0.32
N THR A 349 25.90 3.17 0.95
CA THR A 349 26.23 2.21 2.03
C THR A 349 25.98 0.75 1.66
N MET A 350 25.09 0.44 0.71
CA MET A 350 24.70 -0.94 0.39
C MET A 350 25.90 -1.84 0.02
N TRP A 351 26.81 -1.36 -0.81
CA TRP A 351 28.00 -2.12 -1.20
C TRP A 351 28.97 -2.36 -0.02
N ARG A 352 29.09 -1.38 0.90
CA ARG A 352 29.90 -1.51 2.12
C ARG A 352 29.30 -2.54 3.06
N TRP A 353 27.98 -2.51 3.19
CA TRP A 353 27.25 -3.50 3.95
C TRP A 353 27.47 -4.91 3.39
N ARG A 354 27.46 -5.09 2.07
CA ARG A 354 27.79 -6.39 1.46
C ARG A 354 29.22 -6.83 1.80
N LEU A 355 30.20 -5.95 1.68
CA LEU A 355 31.59 -6.24 2.06
C LEU A 355 31.71 -6.58 3.55
N PHE A 356 31.00 -5.85 4.42
CA PHE A 356 30.92 -6.12 5.85
C PHE A 356 30.37 -7.53 6.13
N GLN A 357 29.32 -7.96 5.41
CA GLN A 357 28.80 -9.33 5.53
C GLN A 357 29.84 -10.39 5.13
N LYS A 358 30.55 -10.20 4.02
CA LYS A 358 31.62 -11.12 3.59
C LYS A 358 32.68 -11.28 4.68
N ASN A 359 33.16 -10.16 5.22
CA ASN A 359 34.12 -10.15 6.32
C ASN A 359 33.60 -10.87 7.56
N LYS A 360 32.35 -10.60 7.96
CA LYS A 360 31.71 -11.24 9.12
C LYS A 360 31.54 -12.74 8.95
N ALA A 361 31.29 -13.20 7.73
CA ALA A 361 31.19 -14.61 7.38
C ALA A 361 32.56 -15.31 7.21
N GLY A 362 33.66 -14.56 7.26
CA GLY A 362 35.00 -15.08 6.96
C GLY A 362 35.16 -15.50 5.50
N GLU A 363 34.34 -14.95 4.58
CA GLU A 363 34.49 -15.19 3.15
C GLU A 363 35.83 -14.63 2.67
N HIS A 364 36.54 -15.38 1.83
CA HIS A 364 37.72 -14.87 1.15
C HIS A 364 37.31 -13.77 0.18
N ILE A 365 37.97 -12.62 0.24
CA ILE A 365 37.75 -11.51 -0.69
C ILE A 365 38.78 -11.63 -1.80
N GLU A 366 38.31 -11.99 -2.99
CA GLU A 366 39.12 -12.10 -4.20
C GLU A 366 39.75 -10.76 -4.61
N GLU A 367 40.71 -10.81 -5.54
CA GLU A 367 41.31 -9.60 -6.12
C GLU A 367 40.27 -8.73 -6.82
N ASP A 368 40.42 -7.40 -6.71
CA ASP A 368 39.51 -6.45 -7.35
C ASP A 368 39.65 -6.50 -8.88
N CYS A 369 38.53 -6.66 -9.58
CA CYS A 369 38.46 -6.48 -11.03
C CYS A 369 38.93 -5.06 -11.39
N ARG A 370 39.81 -4.94 -12.40
CA ARG A 370 40.34 -3.65 -12.87
C ARG A 370 39.28 -2.65 -13.34
N TYR A 371 38.06 -3.13 -13.64
CA TYR A 371 36.93 -2.30 -14.06
C TYR A 371 35.96 -1.98 -12.92
N GLY A 372 36.14 -2.58 -11.73
CA GLY A 372 35.32 -2.32 -10.55
C GLY A 372 33.82 -2.49 -10.80
N TYR A 373 33.01 -1.57 -10.26
CA TYR A 373 31.55 -1.54 -10.47
C TYR A 373 31.14 -1.38 -11.95
N ASN A 374 32.02 -0.92 -12.82
CA ASN A 374 31.77 -0.76 -14.26
C ASN A 374 32.02 -2.03 -15.07
N CYS A 375 32.54 -3.11 -14.48
CA CYS A 375 32.78 -4.35 -15.22
C CYS A 375 31.48 -4.86 -15.84
N LYS A 376 31.44 -5.06 -17.15
CA LYS A 376 30.28 -5.65 -17.86
C LYS A 376 30.34 -7.18 -17.87
N GLU A 377 31.53 -7.74 -17.72
CA GLU A 377 31.75 -9.19 -17.70
C GLU A 377 31.20 -9.87 -16.45
N GLN A 378 30.87 -9.11 -15.40
CA GLN A 378 30.27 -9.66 -14.17
C GLN A 378 28.74 -9.82 -14.27
N CYS A 379 28.12 -9.35 -15.35
CA CYS A 379 26.66 -9.27 -15.48
C CYS A 379 26.06 -10.60 -15.94
N HIS A 380 24.89 -10.94 -15.41
CA HIS A 380 24.05 -12.07 -15.85
C HIS A 380 24.74 -13.45 -15.75
N GLU A 381 24.10 -14.49 -16.27
CA GLU A 381 24.60 -15.86 -16.21
C GLU A 381 25.92 -16.05 -16.96
N SER A 382 26.09 -15.38 -18.10
CA SER A 382 27.33 -15.40 -18.89
C SER A 382 28.53 -14.85 -18.11
N GLY A 383 28.30 -13.98 -17.12
CA GLY A 383 29.34 -13.37 -16.30
C GLY A 383 29.66 -14.09 -15.00
N LEU A 384 29.02 -15.23 -14.72
CA LEU A 384 29.10 -15.89 -13.41
C LEU A 384 30.53 -16.35 -13.06
N ALA A 385 31.30 -16.81 -14.04
CA ALA A 385 32.69 -17.21 -13.82
C ALA A 385 33.55 -16.00 -13.42
N HIS A 386 33.40 -14.86 -14.13
CA HIS A 386 34.11 -13.63 -13.81
C HIS A 386 33.71 -13.10 -12.42
N ALA A 387 32.41 -13.07 -12.11
CA ALA A 387 31.89 -12.60 -10.83
C ALA A 387 32.34 -13.44 -9.62
N ARG A 388 32.70 -14.71 -9.83
CA ARG A 388 33.28 -15.58 -8.79
C ARG A 388 34.78 -15.42 -8.64
N GLN A 389 35.48 -15.05 -9.72
CA GLN A 389 36.93 -14.93 -9.74
C GLN A 389 37.42 -13.59 -9.20
N PHE A 390 36.63 -12.52 -9.32
CA PHE A 390 37.04 -11.17 -8.95
C PHE A 390 36.06 -10.53 -7.97
N ASN A 391 36.60 -9.80 -7.01
CA ASN A 391 35.84 -8.83 -6.23
C ASN A 391 35.61 -7.56 -7.07
N VAL A 392 34.62 -6.76 -6.69
CA VAL A 392 34.30 -5.50 -7.38
C VAL A 392 34.23 -4.34 -6.40
N GLY A 393 35.14 -4.30 -5.41
CA GLY A 393 35.08 -3.38 -4.28
C GLY A 393 35.51 -1.93 -4.54
N ARG A 394 35.94 -1.59 -5.76
CA ARG A 394 36.44 -0.24 -6.10
C ARG A 394 35.56 0.46 -7.12
N SER A 395 35.20 1.70 -6.79
CA SER A 395 34.74 2.66 -7.79
C SER A 395 35.96 3.29 -8.43
N PHE A 396 36.22 2.97 -9.69
CA PHE A 396 37.12 3.79 -10.51
C PHE A 396 36.30 4.97 -11.00
N ILE A 397 36.47 6.13 -10.35
CA ILE A 397 36.09 7.40 -10.95
C ILE A 397 37.11 7.62 -12.06
N VAL A 398 36.74 7.34 -13.30
CA VAL A 398 37.52 7.72 -14.48
C VAL A 398 37.16 9.15 -14.85
#